data_AF-A0A8T7JQN9-F1
#
_entry.id   AF-A0A8T7JQN9-F1
#
_cell.length_a   1.000
_cell.length_b   1.000
_cell.length_c   1.000
_cell.angle_alpha   90.00
_cell.angle_beta   90.00
_cell.angle_gamma   90.00
#
_symmetry.space_group_name_H-M   'P 1'
#
loop_
_entity.id
_entity.type
_entity.pdbx_description
1 polymer ?
#
loop_
_entity_poly.entity_id
_entity_poly.type
_entity_poly.pdbx_seq_one_letter_code
_entity_poly.pdbx_strand_id
1 'polypeptide(L)' 'FGVDRLVKRNDDAVDATIINGKVVYKKGDYFPEDLGHAKGYGRFLENRYVEERELIVDTQPASA' A
#
# COMPACT_ATOMS: atom_id res chain seq x y z
N PHE A 1 6.07 -0.42 26.41
CA PHE A 1 6.88 0.11 25.30
C PHE A 1 7.78 -0.99 24.78
N GLY A 2 7.93 -1.14 23.47
CA GLY A 2 8.90 -2.06 22.87
C GLY A 2 8.33 -3.42 22.47
N VAL A 3 7.62 -3.47 21.35
CA VAL A 3 7.56 -4.70 20.55
C VAL A 3 8.53 -4.46 19.40
N ASP A 4 9.75 -4.98 19.53
CA ASP A 4 10.62 -5.14 18.37
C ASP A 4 9.93 -6.12 17.45
N ARG A 5 9.38 -5.63 16.34
CA ARG A 5 8.85 -6.51 15.32
C ARG A 5 10.03 -7.32 14.78
N LEU A 6 10.14 -8.57 15.23
CA LEU A 6 11.04 -9.56 14.64
C LEU A 6 10.46 -9.94 13.28
N VAL A 7 10.73 -9.12 12.26
CA VAL A 7 10.42 -9.45 10.88
C VAL A 7 11.57 -10.30 10.37
N LYS A 8 11.30 -11.59 10.12
CA LYS A 8 12.23 -12.43 9.35
C LYS A 8 12.27 -11.88 7.92
N ARG A 9 13.20 -10.95 7.68
CA ARG A 9 13.49 -10.45 6.34
C ARG A 9 14.07 -11.60 5.54
N ASN A 10 13.23 -12.17 4.68
CA ASN A 10 13.69 -13.06 3.64
C ASN A 10 14.00 -12.21 2.42
N ASP A 11 15.13 -11.50 2.47
CA ASP A 11 15.60 -10.65 1.36
C ASP A 11 15.90 -11.48 0.10
N ASP A 12 15.92 -12.81 0.25
CA ASP A 12 16.08 -13.78 -0.84
C ASP A 12 14.75 -14.10 -1.57
N ALA A 13 13.61 -13.67 -1.03
CA ALA A 13 12.27 -14.05 -1.51
C ALA A 13 11.81 -13.29 -2.77
N VAL A 14 12.45 -12.16 -3.10
CA VAL A 14 12.03 -11.29 -4.20
C VAL A 14 13.25 -10.94 -5.05
N ASP A 15 13.22 -11.26 -6.34
CA ASP A 15 14.31 -10.95 -7.25
C ASP A 15 14.20 -9.54 -7.85
N ALA A 16 12.98 -9.06 -8.09
CA ALA A 16 12.72 -7.70 -8.53
C ALA A 16 11.27 -7.25 -8.23
N THR A 17 11.09 -5.94 -8.05
CA THR A 17 9.77 -5.30 -7.94
C THR A 17 9.62 -4.27 -9.04
N ILE A 18 8.47 -4.28 -9.71
CA ILE A 18 8.15 -3.36 -10.81
C ILE A 18 6.90 -2.57 -10.45
N ILE A 19 6.95 -1.25 -10.60
CA ILE A 19 5.80 -0.37 -10.40
C ILE A 19 5.66 0.51 -11.65
N ASN A 20 4.48 0.50 -12.28
CA ASN A 20 4.19 1.29 -13.49
C ASN A 20 5.25 1.14 -14.59
N GLY A 21 5.78 -0.08 -14.77
CA GLY A 21 6.80 -0.40 -15.78
C GLY A 21 8.24 -0.03 -15.40
N LYS A 22 8.46 0.55 -14.21
CA LYS A 22 9.80 0.87 -13.69
C LYS A 22 10.25 -0.17 -12.67
N VAL A 23 11.50 -0.61 -12.76
CA VAL A 23 12.12 -1.46 -11.74
C VAL A 23 12.43 -0.61 -10.51
N VAL A 24 11.77 -0.89 -9.40
CA VAL A 24 11.93 -0.15 -8.13
C VAL A 24 12.81 -0.88 -7.12
N TYR A 25 13.02 -2.17 -7.34
CA TYR A 25 13.91 -2.99 -6.54
C TYR A 25 14.42 -4.12 -7.42
N LYS A 26 15.69 -4.48 -7.23
CA LYS A 26 16.27 -5.68 -7.79
C LYS A 26 17.26 -6.25 -6.79
N LYS A 27 17.24 -7.57 -6.62
CA LYS A 27 18.08 -8.29 -5.69
C LYS A 27 19.56 -8.08 -6.01
N GLY A 28 20.32 -7.68 -5.00
CA GLY A 28 21.73 -7.31 -5.14
C GLY A 28 21.98 -5.86 -5.56
N ASP A 29 20.95 -5.14 -6.01
CA ASP A 29 21.00 -3.70 -6.28
C ASP A 29 20.26 -2.92 -5.18
N TYR A 30 20.59 -1.63 -5.04
CA TYR A 30 19.88 -0.73 -4.13
C TYR A 30 18.63 -0.13 -4.80
N PHE A 31 17.73 0.43 -3.99
CA PHE A 31 16.56 1.16 -4.49
C PHE A 31 17.00 2.36 -5.36
N PRO A 32 16.28 2.66 -6.46
CA PRO A 32 16.48 3.91 -7.21
C PRO A 32 16.36 5.12 -6.28
N GLU A 33 17.23 6.11 -6.42
CA GLU A 33 17.18 7.34 -5.60
C GLU A 33 15.87 8.11 -5.75
N ASP A 34 15.20 7.96 -6.89
CA ASP A 34 13.95 8.63 -7.19
C ASP A 34 12.72 7.89 -6.63
N LEU A 35 12.89 6.68 -6.08
CA LEU A 35 11.80 5.92 -5.46
C LEU A 35 11.29 6.65 -4.21
N GLY A 36 10.03 7.05 -4.22
CA GLY A 36 9.42 7.84 -3.15
C GLY A 36 9.62 9.36 -3.28
N HIS A 37 10.56 9.82 -4.10
CA HIS A 37 10.81 11.24 -4.39
C HIS A 37 10.19 11.70 -5.72
N ALA A 38 10.09 10.81 -6.70
CA ALA A 38 9.52 11.11 -8.01
C ALA A 38 8.03 10.72 -8.12
N LYS A 39 7.29 11.54 -8.88
CA LYS A 39 5.93 11.23 -9.30
C LYS A 39 5.95 10.13 -10.37
N GLY A 40 4.96 9.24 -10.36
CA GLY A 40 4.81 8.17 -11.36
C GLY A 40 5.05 6.75 -10.85
N TYR A 41 5.56 6.58 -9.63
CA TYR A 41 5.57 5.28 -8.95
C TYR A 41 4.20 4.97 -8.34
N GLY A 42 3.68 5.86 -7.48
CA GLY A 42 2.34 5.71 -6.92
C GLY A 42 1.27 6.40 -7.77
N ARG A 43 0.20 5.68 -8.11
CA ARG A 43 -1.07 6.29 -8.53
C ARG A 43 -2.19 5.69 -7.68
N PHE A 44 -3.11 6.54 -7.21
CA PHE A 44 -4.34 6.05 -6.61
C PHE A 44 -5.17 5.35 -7.68
N LEU A 45 -5.41 4.06 -7.50
CA LEU A 45 -6.27 3.30 -8.38
C LEU A 45 -7.69 3.42 -7.85
N GLU A 46 -8.54 4.08 -8.63
CA GLU A 46 -9.98 4.03 -8.39
C GLU A 46 -10.45 2.60 -8.61
N ASN A 47 -11.01 2.01 -7.56
CA ASN A 47 -11.60 0.70 -7.67
C ASN A 47 -12.91 0.85 -8.48
N ARG A 48 -12.98 0.21 -9.64
CA ARG A 48 -14.12 0.30 -10.56
C ARG A 48 -15.39 -0.38 -10.01
N TYR A 49 -15.27 -1.15 -8.94
CA TYR A 49 -16.36 -1.91 -8.31
C TYR A 49 -16.42 -1.68 -6.79
N VAL A 50 -16.31 -0.43 -6.34
CA VAL A 50 -16.76 -0.13 -4.98
C VAL A 50 -18.28 -0.08 -5.05
N GLU A 51 -18.95 -1.15 -4.62
CA GLU A 51 -20.39 -1.06 -4.36
C GLU A 51 -20.62 0.11 -3.39
N GLU A 52 -21.62 0.94 -3.68
CA GLU A 52 -21.97 2.05 -2.79
C GLU A 52 -22.15 1.49 -1.39
N ARG A 53 -21.42 2.06 -0.42
CA ARG A 53 -21.72 1.77 0.98
C ARG A 53 -23.14 2.23 1.24
N GLU A 54 -24.05 1.30 1.52
CA GLU A 54 -25.35 1.66 2.07
C GLU A 54 -25.11 2.54 3.29
N LEU A 55 -25.59 3.79 3.21
CA LEU A 55 -25.66 4.68 4.35
C LEU A 55 -26.59 4.02 5.37
N ILE A 56 -26.01 3.42 6.41
CA ILE A 56 -26.78 3.00 7.58
C ILE A 56 -27.25 4.30 8.23
N VAL A 57 -28.47 4.71 7.90
CA VAL A 57 -29.17 5.79 8.60
C VAL A 57 -29.59 5.21 9.94
N ASP A 58 -28.73 5.40 10.95
CA ASP A 58 -29.06 5.08 12.33
C ASP A 58 -30.03 6.15 12.86
N THR A 59 -31.29 6.08 12.43
CA THR A 59 -32.38 6.82 13.08
C THR A 59 -32.97 5.93 14.17
N GLN A 60 -32.28 5.85 15.31
CA GLN A 60 -32.99 5.62 16.57
C GLN A 60 -33.53 6.98 17.05
N PRO A 61 -34.86 7.14 17.18
CA PRO A 61 -35.38 8.32 17.86
C PRO A 61 -34.93 8.25 19.32
N ALA A 62 -34.31 9.32 19.80
CA ALA A 62 -34.12 9.50 21.24
C ALA A 62 -35.51 9.49 21.90
N SER A 63 -35.79 8.46 22.68
CA SER A 63 -36.95 8.43 23.58
C SER A 63 -36.82 9.59 24.56
N ALA A 64 -37.83 10.44 24.60
CA ALA A 64 -38.05 11.41 25.67
C ALA A 64 -38.44 10.73 26.98
#